data_AF-A0A9E6SI95-F1
#
_entry.id   AF-A0A9E6SI95-F1
#
_cell.length_a   1.000
_cell.length_b   1.000
_cell.length_c   1.000
_cell.angle_alpha   90.00
_cell.angle_beta   90.00
_cell.angle_gamma   90.00
#
_symmetry.space_group_name_H-M   'P 1'
#
loop_
_entity.id
_entity.type
_entity.pdbx_description
1 polymer ?
#
loop_
_entity_poly.entity_id
_entity_poly.type
_entity_poly.pdbx_seq_one_letter_code
_entity_poly.pdbx_strand_id
1 'polypeptide(L)'
;MRVLFDQGTPVPLRKFLDQHSVETAFELGWSQLKNGELLAHAEAAGYEEFVTTDQNLRYQQNLPARMIAIVVLSTTSWPRIKASQELVVAAIDQAMTRSFAEVEIL
;
A
#
# COMPACT_ATOMS: atom_id res chain seq x y z
N MET A 1 -11.36 -0.70 5.39
CA MET A 1 -11.04 0.66 4.86
C MET A 1 -10.91 0.60 3.34
N ARG A 2 -10.78 1.74 2.65
CA ARG A 2 -10.45 1.76 1.21
C ARG A 2 -8.93 1.73 1.04
N VAL A 3 -8.44 0.62 0.49
CA VAL A 3 -7.01 0.35 0.32
C VAL A 3 -6.65 0.42 -1.16
N LEU A 4 -5.65 1.22 -1.50
CA LEU A 4 -5.08 1.26 -2.84
C LEU A 4 -3.79 0.44 -2.88
N PHE A 5 -3.75 -0.53 -3.79
CA PHE A 5 -2.51 -1.22 -4.16
C PHE A 5 -1.81 -0.45 -5.28
N ASP A 6 -0.51 -0.22 -5.12
CA ASP A 6 0.32 0.29 -6.21
C ASP A 6 0.51 -0.76 -7.33
N GLN A 7 1.34 -0.43 -8.33
CA GLN A 7 1.61 -1.34 -9.45
C GLN A 7 2.48 -2.55 -9.06
N GLY A 8 3.28 -2.45 -8.00
CA GLY A 8 4.21 -3.50 -7.56
C GLY A 8 3.58 -4.50 -6.58
N THR A 9 2.49 -4.11 -5.93
CA THR A 9 1.83 -4.91 -4.90
C THR A 9 1.09 -6.10 -5.53
N PRO A 10 1.40 -7.34 -5.11
CA PRO A 10 0.74 -8.51 -5.67
C PRO A 10 -0.77 -8.53 -5.41
N VAL A 11 -1.55 -8.42 -6.49
CA VAL A 11 -3.03 -8.47 -6.46
C VAL A 11 -3.61 -9.62 -5.62
N PRO A 12 -3.04 -10.85 -5.61
CA PRO A 12 -3.56 -11.93 -4.76
C PRO A 12 -3.61 -11.62 -3.25
N LEU A 13 -2.82 -10.67 -2.75
CA LEU A 13 -2.84 -10.25 -1.33
C LEU A 13 -4.23 -9.74 -0.91
N ARG A 14 -5.01 -9.16 -1.82
CA ARG A 14 -6.35 -8.65 -1.52
C ARG A 14 -7.31 -9.72 -0.99
N LYS A 15 -7.04 -11.00 -1.25
CA LYS A 15 -7.85 -12.14 -0.78
C LYS A 15 -7.72 -12.40 0.72
N PHE A 16 -6.81 -11.72 1.40
CA PHE A 16 -6.56 -11.84 2.83
C PHE A 16 -7.02 -10.58 3.60
N LEU A 17 -7.57 -9.60 2.89
CA LEU A 17 -7.96 -8.29 3.42
C LEU A 17 -9.50 -8.17 3.43
N ASP A 18 -10.18 -9.15 4.03
CA ASP A 18 -11.64 -9.30 3.95
C ASP A 18 -12.43 -8.13 4.56
N GLN A 19 -11.78 -7.32 5.42
CA GLN A 19 -12.37 -6.13 6.04
C GLN A 19 -12.16 -4.85 5.22
N HIS A 20 -11.51 -4.97 4.06
CA HIS A 20 -11.07 -3.85 3.24
C HIS A 20 -11.60 -3.94 1.81
N SER A 21 -11.93 -2.77 1.25
CA SER A 21 -12.19 -2.64 -0.18
C SER A 21 -10.88 -2.33 -0.87
N VAL A 22 -10.35 -3.29 -1.62
CA VAL A 22 -9.05 -3.16 -2.29
C VAL A 22 -9.26 -2.91 -3.78
N GLU A 23 -8.66 -1.84 -4.27
CA GLU A 23 -8.53 -1.53 -5.69
C GLU A 23 -7.05 -1.36 -6.04
N THR A 24 -6.68 -1.62 -7.29
CA THR A 24 -5.31 -1.44 -7.76
C THR A 24 -5.19 -0.18 -8.59
N ALA A 25 -4.03 0.46 -8.56
CA ALA A 25 -3.73 1.57 -9.45
C ALA A 25 -3.86 1.17 -10.94
N PHE A 26 -3.73 -0.12 -11.29
CA PHE A 26 -3.96 -0.63 -12.64
C PHE A 26 -5.46 -0.62 -13.01
N GLU A 27 -6.33 -1.16 -12.14
CA GLU A 27 -7.79 -1.18 -12.34
C GLU A 27 -8.37 0.24 -12.49
N LEU A 28 -7.75 1.23 -11.83
CA LEU A 28 -8.15 2.64 -11.89
C LEU A 28 -7.55 3.41 -13.09
N GLY A 29 -6.71 2.77 -13.92
CA GLY A 29 -6.04 3.42 -15.04
C GLY A 29 -4.92 4.40 -14.62
N TRP A 30 -4.40 4.27 -13.40
CA TRP A 30 -3.40 5.16 -12.80
C TRP A 30 -1.95 4.67 -12.97
N SER A 31 -1.72 3.67 -13.83
CA SER A 31 -0.39 3.05 -14.03
C SER A 31 0.71 4.00 -14.54
N GLN A 32 0.35 5.16 -15.09
CA GLN A 32 1.31 6.16 -15.56
C GLN A 32 1.65 7.24 -14.53
N LEU A 33 0.96 7.26 -13.38
CA LEU A 33 1.21 8.24 -12.33
C LEU A 33 2.50 7.90 -11.58
N LYS A 34 3.32 8.91 -11.29
CA LYS A 34 4.46 8.75 -10.38
C LYS A 34 3.96 8.59 -8.95
N ASN A 35 4.74 7.97 -8.06
CA ASN A 35 4.33 7.70 -6.67
C ASN A 35 3.76 8.93 -5.93
N GLY A 36 4.39 10.10 -6.07
CA GLY A 36 3.90 11.32 -5.43
C GLY A 36 2.54 11.80 -5.96
N GLU A 37 2.28 11.59 -7.25
CA GLU A 37 1.00 11.89 -7.91
C GLU A 37 -0.03 10.83 -7.55
N LEU A 38 0.35 9.56 -7.57
CA LEU A 38 -0.50 8.42 -7.22
C LEU A 38 -1.01 8.54 -5.78
N LEU A 39 -0.14 8.89 -4.83
CA LEU A 39 -0.52 9.18 -3.45
C LEU A 39 -1.51 10.35 -3.37
N ALA A 40 -1.28 11.43 -4.12
CA ALA A 40 -2.19 12.57 -4.13
C ALA A 40 -3.56 12.21 -4.72
N HIS A 41 -3.60 11.39 -5.78
CA HIS A 41 -4.85 10.89 -6.36
C HIS A 41 -5.57 9.94 -5.41
N ALA A 42 -4.83 9.08 -4.71
CA ALA A 42 -5.38 8.18 -3.70
C ALA A 42 -6.06 8.97 -2.58
N GLU A 43 -5.38 9.98 -2.02
CA GLU A 43 -5.93 10.88 -1.01
C GLU A 43 -7.17 11.61 -1.52
N ALA A 44 -7.11 12.21 -2.71
CA ALA A 44 -8.22 12.95 -3.30
C ALA A 44 -9.43 12.06 -3.62
N ALA A 45 -9.21 10.80 -3.97
CA ALA A 45 -10.26 9.81 -4.21
C ALA A 45 -10.80 9.17 -2.93
N GLY A 46 -10.28 9.55 -1.75
CA GLY A 46 -10.74 9.06 -0.45
C GLY A 46 -10.25 7.66 -0.09
N TYR A 47 -9.09 7.25 -0.61
CA TYR A 47 -8.39 6.07 -0.08
C TYR A 47 -7.75 6.42 1.26
N GLU A 48 -7.86 5.48 2.20
CA GLU A 48 -7.39 5.65 3.57
C GLU A 48 -6.00 5.03 3.76
N GLU A 49 -5.67 4.03 2.95
CA GLU A 49 -4.41 3.31 2.99
C GLU A 49 -3.83 3.08 1.59
N PHE A 50 -2.51 3.14 1.51
CA PHE A 50 -1.72 2.87 0.32
C PHE A 50 -0.71 1.77 0.61
N VAL A 51 -0.81 0.66 -0.11
CA VAL A 51 0.13 -0.47 -0.01
C VAL A 51 1.04 -0.47 -1.22
N THR A 52 2.35 -0.55 -0.98
CA THR A 52 3.38 -0.55 -2.02
C THR A 52 4.50 -1.52 -1.71
N THR A 53 5.22 -1.94 -2.74
CA THR A 53 6.50 -2.66 -2.62
C THR A 53 7.70 -1.76 -2.92
N ASP A 54 7.49 -0.47 -3.19
CA ASP A 54 8.56 0.48 -3.46
C ASP A 54 9.18 1.03 -2.17
N GLN A 55 10.27 0.43 -1.76
CA GLN A 55 11.04 0.85 -0.57
C GLN A 55 11.71 2.21 -0.72
N ASN A 56 11.81 2.76 -1.93
CA ASN A 56 12.36 4.10 -2.10
C ASN A 56 11.39 5.19 -1.62
N LEU A 57 10.13 4.83 -1.40
CA LEU A 57 9.10 5.76 -0.95
C LEU A 57 9.48 6.44 0.37
N ARG A 58 10.15 5.73 1.28
CA ARG A 58 10.62 6.23 2.59
C ARG A 58 11.52 7.47 2.50
N TYR A 59 12.19 7.66 1.37
CA TYR A 59 13.09 8.81 1.15
C TYR A 59 12.37 10.03 0.58
N GLN A 60 11.07 9.96 0.30
CA GLN A 60 10.30 11.11 -0.15
C GLN A 60 10.04 12.08 1.02
N GLN A 61 10.49 13.33 0.85
CA GLN A 61 10.34 14.38 1.88
C GLN A 61 8.88 14.75 2.17
N ASN A 62 7.95 14.42 1.28
CA ASN A 62 6.55 14.81 1.39
C ASN A 62 5.69 13.81 2.21
N LEU A 63 6.26 12.71 2.70
CA LEU A 63 5.53 11.71 3.49
C LEU A 63 4.86 12.28 4.76
N PRO A 64 5.51 13.15 5.56
CA PRO A 64 4.88 13.69 6.78
C PRO A 64 3.64 14.56 6.52
N ALA A 65 3.50 15.07 5.29
CA ALA A 65 2.35 15.87 4.88
C ALA A 65 1.15 15.02 4.43
N ARG A 66 1.32 13.71 4.31
CA ARG A 66 0.27 12.80 3.84
C ARG A 66 -0.76 12.50 4.92
N MET A 67 -2.00 12.42 4.47
CA MET A 67 -3.17 12.00 5.22
C MET A 67 -3.39 10.49 5.11
N ILE A 68 -3.10 9.92 3.94
CA ILE A 68 -3.20 8.48 3.70
C ILE A 68 -2.17 7.71 4.54
N ALA A 69 -2.56 6.57 5.09
CA ALA A 69 -1.62 5.64 5.72
C ALA A 69 -0.81 4.93 4.64
N ILE A 70 0.48 4.68 4.89
CA ILE A 70 1.38 4.09 3.90
C ILE A 70 2.01 2.83 4.50
N VAL A 71 1.80 1.70 3.84
CA VAL A 71 2.39 0.40 4.19
C VAL A 71 3.31 -0.05 3.06
N VAL A 72 4.59 -0.23 3.37
CA VAL A 72 5.62 -0.66 2.43
C VAL A 72 6.02 -2.10 2.73
N LEU A 73 5.91 -2.98 1.75
CA LEU A 73 6.37 -4.38 1.84
C LEU A 73 7.82 -4.48 1.35
N SER A 74 8.70 -5.15 2.10
CA SER A 74 10.13 -5.22 1.76
C SER A 74 10.47 -6.12 0.54
N THR A 75 9.46 -6.72 -0.10
CA THR A 75 9.65 -7.54 -1.31
C THR A 75 8.44 -7.51 -2.23
N THR A 76 8.66 -7.69 -3.54
CA THR A 76 7.61 -7.92 -4.56
C THR A 76 7.26 -9.41 -4.71
N SER A 77 8.00 -10.31 -4.04
CA SER A 77 7.85 -11.75 -4.19
C SER A 77 6.55 -12.25 -3.56
N TRP A 78 5.57 -12.60 -4.40
CA TRP A 78 4.30 -13.14 -3.94
C TRP A 78 4.44 -14.38 -3.02
N PRO A 79 5.30 -15.39 -3.32
CA PRO A 79 5.48 -16.51 -2.41
C PRO A 79 5.93 -16.11 -1.00
N ARG A 80 6.81 -15.09 -0.89
CA ARG A 80 7.29 -14.58 0.40
C ARG A 80 6.21 -13.80 1.12
N ILE A 81 5.54 -12.87 0.43
CA ILE A 81 4.40 -12.12 0.98
C ILE A 81 3.32 -13.08 1.49
N LYS A 82 3.00 -14.12 0.72
CA LYS A 82 2.02 -15.14 1.11
C LYS A 82 2.47 -15.92 2.34
N ALA A 83 3.75 -16.30 2.42
CA ALA A 83 4.29 -16.98 3.59
C ALA A 83 4.22 -16.11 4.86
N SER A 84 4.33 -14.79 4.71
CA SER A 84 4.22 -13.79 5.79
C SER A 84 2.85 -13.09 5.83
N GLN A 85 1.80 -13.71 5.29
CA GLN A 85 0.49 -13.05 5.11
C GLN A 85 -0.08 -12.47 6.42
N GLU A 86 0.08 -13.16 7.55
CA GLU A 86 -0.47 -12.71 8.84
C GLU A 86 0.19 -11.41 9.30
N LEU A 87 1.51 -11.28 9.09
CA LEU A 87 2.26 -10.06 9.41
C LEU A 87 1.81 -8.91 8.51
N VAL A 88 1.65 -9.16 7.22
CA VAL A 88 1.22 -8.15 6.24
C VAL A 88 -0.20 -7.66 6.54
N VAL A 89 -1.13 -8.59 6.78
CA VAL A 89 -2.52 -8.26 7.12
C VAL A 89 -2.58 -7.47 8.42
N ALA A 90 -1.86 -7.90 9.47
CA ALA A 90 -1.84 -7.18 10.74
C ALA A 90 -1.31 -5.75 10.60
N ALA A 91 -0.29 -5.52 9.75
CA ALA A 91 0.24 -4.19 9.50
C ALA A 91 -0.77 -3.27 8.78
N ILE A 92 -1.54 -3.82 7.84
CA ILE A 92 -2.61 -3.11 7.13
C ILE A 92 -3.77 -2.83 8.08
N ASP A 93 -4.26 -3.83 8.82
CA ASP A 93 -5.37 -3.68 9.78
C ASP A 93 -5.10 -2.66 10.89
N GLN A 94 -3.82 -2.49 11.28
CA GLN A 94 -3.39 -1.56 12.33
C GLN A 94 -2.91 -0.22 11.78
N ALA A 95 -2.90 -0.02 10.46
CA ALA A 95 -2.45 1.21 9.84
C ALA A 95 -3.33 2.38 10.28
N MET A 96 -2.71 3.41 10.87
CA MET A 96 -3.42 4.61 11.29
C MET A 96 -3.31 5.70 10.23
N THR A 97 -4.30 6.59 10.15
CA THR A 97 -4.22 7.78 9.29
C THR A 97 -2.90 8.54 9.53
N ARG A 98 -2.24 9.00 8.46
CA ARG A 98 -0.91 9.66 8.50
C ARG A 98 0.25 8.79 8.98
N SER A 99 0.05 7.48 9.12
CA SER A 99 1.11 6.56 9.53
C SER A 99 1.96 6.10 8.33
N PHE A 100 3.18 5.69 8.63
CA PHE A 100 4.09 5.05 7.70
C PHE A 100 4.64 3.78 8.37
N ALA A 101 4.49 2.63 7.73
CA ALA A 101 4.97 1.35 8.23
C ALA A 101 5.74 0.59 7.14
N GLU A 102 6.90 0.03 7.51
CA GLU A 102 7.66 -0.92 6.69
C GLU A 102 7.46 -2.33 7.26
N VAL A 103 7.05 -3.27 6.41
CA VAL A 103 6.87 -4.67 6.75
C VAL A 103 8.03 -5.47 6.18
N GLU A 104 8.92 -5.90 7.07
CA GLU A 104 10.06 -6.74 6.71
C GLU A 104 9.63 -8.20 6.49
N ILE A 105 9.91 -8.74 5.31
CA ILE A 105 9.49 -10.08 4.86
C ILE A 105 10.73 -10.90 4.52
N LEU A 106 10.99 -11.94 5.33
CA LEU A 106 12.19 -12.79 5.26
C LEU A 106 12.19 -13.82 4.11
#